data_AF-A0A7Y2DXM2-F1
#
_entry.id   AF-A0A7Y2DXM2-F1
#
_cell.length_a   1.000
_cell.length_b   1.000
_cell.length_c   1.000
_cell.angle_alpha   90.00
_cell.angle_beta   90.00
_cell.angle_gamma   90.00
#
_symmetry.space_group_name_H-M   'P 1'
#
loop_
_entity.id
_entity.type
_entity.pdbx_description
1 polymer ?
#
loop_
_entity_poly.entity_id
_entity_poly.type
_entity_poly.pdbx_seq_one_letter_code
_entity_poly.pdbx_strand_id
1 'polypeptide(L)'
;MARKRRGKSRHSGKPKKKNKSRSNSGYFKERKRRGDFAEGDRKPGISEAQKESLKRLLSGIGIPEPQPFVPDEFQTDALEAIETNDVLVTAPTGSGKTWIAREEIRRLLADRKRAWYTTPLKALTNSKYAEFGEEFGSENVGILTGDRKENADAPLIVGTTEIYRNQLFDALRSGEQVNTDFVIIDEAHYLADEYRGHVWEEAIILSPPRIRLLLLSATIGNAKEFAGWIEEVRGTKVEIINRAGSRPVELRAAFLAPNTQLFPLVNDEGKYNRVINQFARKDNDQGRYRRIRR
;
A
#
# COMPACT_ATOMS: atom_id res chain seq x y z
N MET A 1 -60.56 -11.08 27.76
CA MET A 1 -59.59 -12.09 27.28
C MET A 1 -58.18 -11.55 27.60
N ALA A 2 -57.16 -12.28 28.05
CA ALA A 2 -57.00 -13.70 28.40
C ALA A 2 -56.20 -13.88 29.73
N ARG A 3 -55.87 -15.12 30.11
CA ARG A 3 -55.58 -15.56 31.50
C ARG A 3 -54.22 -15.13 32.11
N LYS A 4 -54.25 -14.70 33.39
CA LYS A 4 -53.14 -14.86 34.36
C LYS A 4 -53.11 -16.28 34.94
N ARG A 5 -51.92 -16.87 35.12
CA ARG A 5 -51.44 -17.65 36.30
C ARG A 5 -50.25 -18.56 35.94
N ARG A 6 -49.15 -18.46 36.70
CA ARG A 6 -48.24 -19.57 37.08
C ARG A 6 -47.29 -19.09 38.18
N GLY A 7 -46.74 -20.02 38.97
CA GLY A 7 -45.78 -19.76 40.05
C GLY A 7 -44.97 -21.02 40.41
N LYS A 8 -44.08 -20.91 41.42
CA LYS A 8 -43.11 -21.93 41.94
C LYS A 8 -41.90 -22.16 40.98
N SER A 9 -40.64 -21.77 41.31
CA SER A 9 -39.62 -22.32 42.26
C SER A 9 -38.94 -23.61 41.75
N ARG A 10 -37.61 -23.86 41.82
CA ARG A 10 -36.51 -23.43 42.74
C ARG A 10 -35.17 -23.28 41.93
N HIS A 11 -34.16 -22.50 42.35
CA HIS A 11 -32.99 -22.97 43.15
C HIS A 11 -32.06 -21.78 43.53
N SER A 12 -31.77 -21.54 44.82
CA SER A 12 -30.56 -21.97 45.57
C SER A 12 -29.35 -21.01 45.52
N GLY A 13 -29.39 -19.97 46.35
CA GLY A 13 -28.20 -19.23 46.79
C GLY A 13 -28.15 -19.18 48.31
N LYS A 14 -26.99 -19.47 48.93
CA LYS A 14 -26.71 -19.22 50.35
C LYS A 14 -25.29 -18.67 50.54
N PRO A 15 -25.01 -17.91 51.62
CA PRO A 15 -24.11 -16.77 51.50
C PRO A 15 -22.78 -16.88 52.27
N LYS A 16 -21.89 -15.93 51.96
CA LYS A 16 -20.57 -15.71 52.56
C LYS A 16 -20.61 -15.63 54.10
N LYS A 17 -19.57 -16.16 54.78
CA LYS A 17 -19.17 -15.75 56.14
C LYS A 17 -17.74 -15.19 56.12
N LYS A 18 -17.51 -14.22 57.01
CA LYS A 18 -16.23 -13.53 57.24
C LYS A 18 -15.23 -14.44 57.97
N ASN A 19 -13.93 -14.19 57.81
CA ASN A 19 -13.13 -13.77 58.97
C ASN A 19 -11.86 -12.99 58.59
N LYS A 20 -11.40 -12.13 59.52
CA LYS A 20 -10.20 -11.29 59.39
C LYS A 20 -9.00 -11.95 60.08
N SER A 21 -7.82 -11.62 59.55
CA SER A 21 -6.52 -11.48 60.24
C SER A 21 -5.97 -12.61 61.11
N ARG A 22 -4.75 -13.06 60.77
CA ARG A 22 -3.59 -12.90 61.66
C ARG A 22 -2.31 -12.71 60.83
N SER A 23 -1.44 -11.87 61.35
CA SER A 23 -0.15 -11.46 60.76
C SER A 23 0.91 -12.54 60.92
N ASN A 24 1.88 -12.60 59.99
CA ASN A 24 3.26 -12.86 60.41
C ASN A 24 4.27 -12.16 59.50
N SER A 25 5.22 -11.44 60.12
CA SER A 25 6.23 -10.66 59.42
C SER A 25 7.39 -11.55 58.96
N GLY A 26 7.58 -11.68 57.64
CA GLY A 26 8.71 -12.36 57.02
C GLY A 26 9.68 -11.38 56.39
N TYR A 27 10.80 -11.10 57.08
CA TYR A 27 11.94 -10.27 56.67
C TYR A 27 12.21 -10.20 55.15
N PHE A 28 12.00 -9.02 54.55
CA PHE A 28 12.65 -8.64 53.31
C PHE A 28 14.15 -8.41 53.58
N LYS A 29 15.01 -9.35 53.17
CA LYS A 29 16.46 -9.12 53.05
C LYS A 29 16.77 -8.60 51.65
N GLU A 30 16.86 -7.29 51.49
CA GLU A 30 17.48 -6.68 50.31
C GLU A 30 18.93 -7.15 50.18
N ARG A 31 19.18 -8.07 49.24
CA ARG A 31 20.54 -8.35 48.78
C ARG A 31 20.98 -7.23 47.84
N LYS A 32 21.54 -6.15 48.42
CA LYS A 32 22.38 -5.19 47.69
C LYS A 32 23.55 -5.93 47.03
N ARG A 33 23.38 -6.36 45.78
CA ARG A 33 24.51 -6.63 44.88
C ARG A 33 25.14 -5.30 44.52
N ARG A 34 26.09 -4.83 45.35
CA ARG A 34 27.19 -4.01 44.86
C ARG A 34 27.98 -4.90 43.90
N GLY A 35 27.60 -4.87 42.63
CA GLY A 35 28.52 -5.20 41.55
C GLY A 35 29.18 -3.89 41.16
N ASP A 36 30.51 -3.84 41.28
CA ASP A 36 31.27 -2.68 40.83
C ASP A 36 31.10 -2.56 39.31
N PHE A 37 30.39 -1.52 38.87
CA PHE A 37 30.38 -1.12 37.47
C PHE A 37 31.75 -0.51 37.18
N ALA A 38 32.69 -1.36 36.75
CA ALA A 38 33.99 -0.92 36.30
C ALA A 38 33.84 0.13 35.19
N GLU A 39 34.45 1.30 35.38
CA GLU A 39 34.64 2.31 34.33
C GLU A 39 35.59 1.72 33.26
N GLY A 40 35.04 0.95 32.32
CA GLY A 40 35.88 0.06 31.53
C GLY A 40 35.24 -0.55 30.29
N ASP A 41 34.24 0.09 29.68
CA ASP A 41 33.89 -0.17 28.28
C ASP A 41 33.19 1.04 27.66
N ARG A 42 33.98 1.97 27.13
CA ARG A 42 33.45 2.99 26.21
C ARG A 42 32.94 2.25 24.98
N LYS A 43 31.63 2.28 24.72
CA LYS A 43 31.07 1.86 23.41
C LYS A 43 31.97 2.45 22.33
N PRO A 44 32.55 1.64 21.41
CA PRO A 44 33.51 2.13 20.45
C PRO A 44 32.89 3.29 19.68
N GLY A 45 33.50 4.47 19.85
CA GLY A 45 32.94 5.71 19.32
C GLY A 45 32.77 5.62 17.82
N ILE A 46 31.62 6.08 17.32
CA ILE A 46 31.39 6.23 15.88
C ILE A 46 32.54 7.10 15.35
N SER A 47 33.31 6.61 14.39
CA SER A 47 34.44 7.37 13.83
C SER A 47 33.93 8.61 13.10
N GLU A 48 34.75 9.67 12.96
CA GLU A 48 34.30 10.88 12.25
C GLU A 48 33.84 10.59 10.82
N ALA A 49 34.51 9.66 10.13
CA ALA A 49 34.08 9.18 8.80
C ALA A 49 32.70 8.52 8.85
N GLN A 50 32.39 7.72 9.89
CA GLN A 50 31.06 7.11 10.07
C GLN A 50 30.00 8.16 10.44
N LYS A 51 30.33 9.16 11.28
CA LYS A 51 29.41 10.26 11.62
C LYS A 51 29.06 11.09 10.40
N GLU A 52 30.06 11.43 9.58
CA GLU A 52 29.87 12.22 8.37
C GLU A 52 29.05 11.46 7.32
N SER A 53 29.36 10.17 7.12
CA SER A 53 28.57 9.27 6.29
C SER A 53 27.10 9.15 6.76
N LEU A 54 26.87 9.09 8.08
CA LEU A 54 25.53 9.10 8.67
C LEU A 54 24.80 10.45 8.49
N LYS A 55 25.49 11.59 8.62
CA LYS A 55 24.90 12.91 8.35
C LYS A 55 24.44 13.01 6.89
N ARG A 56 25.22 12.52 5.93
CA ARG A 56 24.85 12.50 4.50
C ARG A 56 23.67 11.55 4.23
N LEU A 57 23.63 10.40 4.88
CA LEU A 57 22.51 9.46 4.79
C LEU A 57 21.19 10.07 5.28
N LEU A 58 21.25 10.88 6.35
CA LEU A 58 20.08 11.47 6.99
C LEU A 58 19.78 12.92 6.54
N SER A 59 20.61 13.52 5.67
CA SER A 59 20.44 14.91 5.23
C SER A 59 19.12 15.08 4.47
N GLY A 60 18.41 16.18 4.70
CA GLY A 60 17.12 16.43 4.03
C GLY A 60 15.99 15.48 4.43
N ILE A 61 16.14 14.62 5.44
CA ILE A 61 15.00 13.92 6.04
C ILE A 61 14.21 14.95 6.87
N GLY A 62 12.95 15.16 6.48
CA GLY A 62 12.02 16.08 7.13
C GLY A 62 10.74 16.21 6.32
N ILE A 63 9.84 17.07 6.78
CA ILE A 63 8.72 17.55 5.97
C ILE A 63 9.24 18.78 5.22
N PRO A 64 9.20 18.85 3.87
CA PRO A 64 9.59 20.04 3.14
C PRO A 64 8.57 21.17 3.41
N GLU A 65 9.02 22.41 3.29
CA GLU A 65 8.11 23.57 3.35
C GLU A 65 7.02 23.44 2.27
N PRO A 66 5.75 23.73 2.57
CA PRO A 66 4.66 23.64 1.59
C PRO A 66 4.93 24.54 0.38
N GLN A 67 4.93 23.96 -0.81
CA GLN A 67 4.99 24.69 -2.08
C GLN A 67 3.73 24.42 -2.91
N PRO A 68 3.34 25.36 -3.80
CA PRO A 68 2.30 25.11 -4.79
C PRO A 68 2.63 23.85 -5.61
N PHE A 69 1.64 22.97 -5.77
CA PHE A 69 1.79 21.80 -6.64
C PHE A 69 1.88 22.25 -8.11
N VAL A 70 2.87 21.73 -8.82
CA VAL A 70 3.03 21.87 -10.27
C VAL A 70 3.12 20.45 -10.84
N PRO A 71 2.28 20.07 -11.82
CA PRO A 71 2.37 18.77 -12.45
C PRO A 71 3.67 18.63 -13.27
N ASP A 72 4.25 17.44 -13.26
CA ASP A 72 5.31 17.06 -14.19
C ASP A 72 4.75 16.90 -15.61
N GLU A 73 5.59 17.15 -16.63
CA GLU A 73 5.27 17.04 -18.07
C GLU A 73 4.52 15.73 -18.43
N PHE A 74 5.03 14.57 -18.00
CA PHE A 74 4.38 13.28 -18.25
C PHE A 74 2.94 13.17 -17.69
N GLN A 75 2.57 14.01 -16.72
CA GLN A 75 1.21 14.03 -16.18
C GLN A 75 0.28 14.86 -17.05
N THR A 76 0.76 15.96 -17.64
CA THR A 76 -0.01 16.75 -18.61
C THR A 76 -0.14 16.02 -19.95
N ASP A 77 0.93 15.39 -20.43
CA ASP A 77 0.93 14.58 -21.66
C ASP A 77 -0.11 13.46 -21.57
N ALA A 78 -0.22 12.81 -20.41
CA ALA A 78 -1.23 11.77 -20.18
C ALA A 78 -2.66 12.32 -20.27
N LEU A 79 -2.95 13.51 -19.73
CA LEU A 79 -4.28 14.11 -19.81
C LEU A 79 -4.67 14.50 -21.25
N GLU A 80 -3.69 14.94 -22.06
CA GLU A 80 -3.90 15.20 -23.49
C GLU A 80 -4.14 13.89 -24.27
N ALA A 81 -3.30 12.87 -24.07
CA ALA A 81 -3.45 11.56 -24.68
C ALA A 81 -4.82 10.91 -24.39
N ILE A 82 -5.31 11.05 -23.14
CA ILE A 82 -6.61 10.54 -22.68
C ILE A 82 -7.80 11.16 -23.44
N GLU A 83 -7.66 12.27 -24.19
CA GLU A 83 -8.76 12.78 -25.01
C GLU A 83 -9.09 11.88 -26.22
N THR A 84 -8.11 11.12 -26.74
CA THR A 84 -8.27 10.35 -27.98
C THR A 84 -7.93 8.86 -27.85
N ASN A 85 -6.97 8.49 -27.01
CA ASN A 85 -6.43 7.14 -26.90
C ASN A 85 -6.78 6.48 -25.55
N ASP A 86 -6.71 5.15 -25.47
CA ASP A 86 -6.44 4.49 -24.19
C ASP A 86 -4.98 4.84 -23.78
N VAL A 87 -4.66 4.93 -22.48
CA VAL A 87 -3.35 5.43 -22.04
C VAL A 87 -2.70 4.50 -21.02
N LEU A 88 -1.44 4.12 -21.28
CA LEU A 88 -0.59 3.34 -20.39
C LEU A 88 0.49 4.25 -19.80
N VAL A 89 0.33 4.63 -18.52
CA VAL A 89 1.31 5.42 -17.77
C VAL A 89 2.21 4.50 -16.97
N THR A 90 3.51 4.49 -17.27
CA THR A 90 4.53 3.74 -16.49
C THR A 90 5.52 4.71 -15.87
N ALA A 91 5.47 4.79 -14.54
CA ALA A 91 6.34 5.62 -13.72
C ALA A 91 6.52 5.00 -12.32
N PRO A 92 7.66 5.24 -11.63
CA PRO A 92 7.89 4.72 -10.30
C PRO A 92 6.77 5.02 -9.29
N THR A 93 6.59 4.15 -8.29
CA THR A 93 5.72 4.45 -7.14
C THR A 93 6.23 5.70 -6.42
N GLY A 94 5.32 6.62 -6.08
CA GLY A 94 5.65 7.94 -5.55
C GLY A 94 5.78 9.05 -6.61
N SER A 95 5.76 8.74 -7.91
CA SER A 95 5.83 9.75 -8.99
C SER A 95 4.52 10.50 -9.27
N GLY A 96 3.53 10.49 -8.36
CA GLY A 96 2.31 11.28 -8.53
C GLY A 96 1.29 10.78 -9.57
N LYS A 97 1.41 9.56 -10.11
CA LYS A 97 0.49 9.00 -11.13
C LYS A 97 -1.01 9.21 -10.84
N THR A 98 -1.43 9.06 -9.58
CA THR A 98 -2.82 9.23 -9.14
C THR A 98 -3.39 10.63 -9.43
N TRP A 99 -2.55 11.67 -9.56
CA TRP A 99 -3.01 13.01 -9.95
C TRP A 99 -3.67 13.01 -11.33
N ILE A 100 -3.14 12.26 -12.30
CA ILE A 100 -3.71 12.11 -13.66
C ILE A 100 -5.13 11.58 -13.56
N ALA A 101 -5.34 10.53 -12.75
CA ALA A 101 -6.67 9.98 -12.50
C ALA A 101 -7.61 10.97 -11.78
N ARG A 102 -7.11 11.80 -10.85
CA ARG A 102 -7.91 12.78 -10.13
C ARG A 102 -8.42 13.91 -11.05
N GLU A 103 -7.56 14.44 -11.91
CA GLU A 103 -7.98 15.47 -12.87
C GLU A 103 -8.91 14.90 -13.96
N GLU A 104 -8.67 13.67 -14.43
CA GLU A 104 -9.58 13.02 -15.37
C GLU A 104 -10.96 12.77 -14.74
N ILE A 105 -11.01 12.25 -13.50
CA ILE A 105 -12.26 12.09 -12.74
C ILE A 105 -12.97 13.44 -12.59
N ARG A 106 -12.23 14.52 -12.28
CA ARG A 106 -12.79 15.88 -12.19
C ARG A 106 -13.44 16.33 -13.50
N ARG A 107 -12.78 16.11 -14.64
CA ARG A 107 -13.32 16.42 -15.98
C ARG A 107 -14.57 15.61 -16.28
N LEU A 108 -14.53 14.29 -16.04
CA LEU A 108 -15.66 13.38 -16.29
C LEU A 108 -16.88 13.75 -15.44
N LEU A 109 -16.71 14.03 -14.15
CA LEU A 109 -17.81 14.42 -13.27
C LEU A 109 -18.42 15.77 -13.67
N ALA A 110 -17.61 16.74 -14.11
CA ALA A 110 -18.10 18.01 -14.66
C ALA A 110 -18.93 17.81 -15.94
N ASP A 111 -18.50 16.89 -16.81
CA ASP A 111 -19.20 16.46 -18.03
C ASP A 111 -20.43 15.57 -17.76
N ARG A 112 -20.73 15.22 -16.50
CA ARG A 112 -21.75 14.23 -16.09
C ARG A 112 -21.52 12.81 -16.64
N LYS A 113 -20.28 12.51 -17.00
CA LYS A 113 -19.82 11.15 -17.36
C LYS A 113 -19.54 10.33 -16.11
N ARG A 114 -19.40 9.02 -16.30
CA ARG A 114 -19.22 8.03 -15.23
C ARG A 114 -17.83 7.40 -15.31
N ALA A 115 -17.22 7.22 -14.15
CA ALA A 115 -15.86 6.72 -14.02
C ALA A 115 -15.79 5.54 -13.03
N TRP A 116 -14.92 4.57 -13.33
CA TRP A 116 -14.57 3.50 -12.41
C TRP A 116 -13.08 3.57 -12.06
N TYR A 117 -12.73 3.57 -10.77
CA TYR A 117 -11.36 3.45 -10.30
C TYR A 117 -11.15 2.06 -9.70
N THR A 118 -10.40 1.20 -10.38
CA THR A 118 -10.06 -0.14 -9.87
C THR A 118 -8.78 -0.10 -9.03
N THR A 119 -8.67 -1.04 -8.10
CA THR A 119 -7.50 -1.24 -7.24
C THR A 119 -7.18 -2.72 -7.11
N PRO A 120 -5.91 -3.13 -6.91
CA PRO A 120 -5.55 -4.54 -6.76
C PRO A 120 -5.96 -5.15 -5.41
N LEU A 121 -6.28 -4.33 -4.41
CA LEU A 121 -6.48 -4.75 -3.02
C LEU A 121 -7.57 -3.94 -2.34
N LYS A 122 -8.48 -4.62 -1.61
CA LYS A 122 -9.58 -4.01 -0.83
C LYS A 122 -9.15 -2.89 0.12
N ALA A 123 -7.94 -3.00 0.70
CA ALA A 123 -7.39 -1.98 1.59
C ALA A 123 -7.17 -0.65 0.85
N LEU A 124 -6.64 -0.71 -0.38
CA LEU A 124 -6.44 0.46 -1.24
C LEU A 124 -7.79 1.03 -1.70
N THR A 125 -8.78 0.17 -1.98
CA THR A 125 -10.15 0.59 -2.30
C THR A 125 -10.76 1.47 -1.20
N ASN A 126 -10.60 1.07 0.07
CA ASN A 126 -11.12 1.85 1.20
C ASN A 126 -10.41 3.20 1.37
N SER A 127 -9.08 3.26 1.20
CA SER A 127 -8.35 4.54 1.23
C SER A 127 -8.79 5.46 0.10
N LYS A 128 -8.86 4.95 -1.14
CA LYS A 128 -9.27 5.72 -2.31
C LYS A 128 -10.72 6.19 -2.23
N TYR A 129 -11.62 5.38 -1.66
CA TYR A 129 -13.00 5.80 -1.39
C TYR A 129 -13.07 6.97 -0.42
N ALA A 130 -12.28 6.98 0.66
CA ALA A 130 -12.21 8.10 1.59
C ALA A 130 -11.61 9.36 0.92
N GLU A 131 -10.44 9.23 0.29
CA GLU A 131 -9.77 10.34 -0.43
C GLU A 131 -10.69 10.98 -1.48
N PHE A 132 -11.36 10.17 -2.31
CA PHE A 132 -12.26 10.68 -3.34
C PHE A 132 -13.59 11.19 -2.79
N GLY A 133 -14.09 10.64 -1.67
CA GLY A 133 -15.26 11.18 -0.98
C GLY A 133 -15.02 12.57 -0.39
N GLU A 134 -13.79 12.83 0.10
CA GLU A 134 -13.37 14.16 0.54
C GLU A 134 -13.18 15.14 -0.63
N GLU A 135 -12.66 14.67 -1.78
CA GLU A 135 -12.35 15.52 -2.94
C GLU A 135 -13.53 15.82 -3.86
N PHE A 136 -14.41 14.83 -4.10
CA PHE A 136 -15.50 14.92 -5.09
C PHE A 136 -16.90 14.91 -4.46
N GLY A 137 -17.01 14.85 -3.13
CA GLY A 137 -18.28 14.74 -2.41
C GLY A 137 -18.75 13.28 -2.27
N SER A 138 -19.09 12.86 -1.05
CA SER A 138 -19.44 11.47 -0.73
C SER A 138 -20.70 10.98 -1.44
N GLU A 139 -21.58 11.88 -1.88
CA GLU A 139 -22.74 11.59 -2.70
C GLU A 139 -22.38 11.21 -4.16
N ASN A 140 -21.22 11.65 -4.65
CA ASN A 140 -20.75 11.36 -6.01
C ASN A 140 -19.84 10.12 -6.08
N VAL A 141 -19.51 9.50 -4.94
CA VAL A 141 -18.59 8.37 -4.85
C VAL A 141 -19.25 7.15 -4.23
N GLY A 142 -19.10 5.99 -4.89
CA GLY A 142 -19.49 4.68 -4.39
C GLY A 142 -18.30 3.77 -4.14
N ILE A 143 -18.49 2.75 -3.30
CA ILE A 143 -17.53 1.67 -3.09
C ILE A 143 -18.16 0.31 -3.32
N LEU A 144 -17.52 -0.48 -4.18
CA LEU A 144 -17.91 -1.84 -4.53
C LEU A 144 -16.73 -2.81 -4.33
N THR A 145 -16.75 -3.53 -3.22
CA THR A 145 -15.91 -4.70 -2.94
C THR A 145 -16.79 -5.95 -2.79
N GLY A 146 -16.21 -7.14 -2.70
CA GLY A 146 -16.99 -8.38 -2.48
C GLY A 146 -17.70 -8.48 -1.12
N ASP A 147 -17.47 -7.52 -0.22
CA ASP A 147 -17.97 -7.45 1.16
C ASP A 147 -18.62 -6.09 1.53
N ARG A 148 -18.46 -5.05 0.70
CA ARG A 148 -18.96 -3.70 0.94
C ARG A 148 -19.57 -3.16 -0.36
N LYS A 149 -20.83 -2.70 -0.27
CA LYS A 149 -21.57 -2.08 -1.38
C LYS A 149 -22.29 -0.84 -0.85
N GLU A 150 -21.75 0.33 -1.15
CA GLU A 150 -22.30 1.63 -0.76
C GLU A 150 -22.34 2.56 -1.97
N ASN A 151 -23.44 3.32 -2.11
CA ASN A 151 -23.68 4.27 -3.20
C ASN A 151 -23.36 3.72 -4.60
N ALA A 152 -23.90 2.53 -4.91
CA ALA A 152 -23.52 1.74 -6.09
C ALA A 152 -23.85 2.39 -7.45
N ASP A 153 -24.75 3.37 -7.46
CA ASP A 153 -25.20 4.10 -8.65
C ASP A 153 -24.45 5.43 -8.83
N ALA A 154 -23.51 5.76 -7.93
CA ALA A 154 -22.68 6.96 -7.98
C ALA A 154 -21.97 7.13 -9.33
N PRO A 155 -21.71 8.37 -9.78
CA PRO A 155 -20.99 8.64 -11.03
C PRO A 155 -19.50 8.22 -10.96
N LEU A 156 -18.87 8.25 -9.77
CA LEU A 156 -17.56 7.63 -9.53
C LEU A 156 -17.71 6.37 -8.68
N ILE A 157 -17.21 5.23 -9.17
CA ILE A 157 -17.16 3.98 -8.41
C ILE A 157 -15.72 3.60 -8.11
N VAL A 158 -15.40 3.35 -6.84
CA VAL A 158 -14.12 2.79 -6.40
C VAL A 158 -14.30 1.31 -6.07
N GLY A 159 -13.55 0.42 -6.73
CA GLY A 159 -13.69 -1.01 -6.54
C GLY A 159 -12.37 -1.78 -6.63
N THR A 160 -12.41 -3.09 -6.40
CA THR A 160 -11.29 -3.95 -6.83
C THR A 160 -11.47 -4.33 -8.30
N THR A 161 -10.37 -4.67 -8.98
CA THR A 161 -10.43 -5.10 -10.40
C THR A 161 -11.34 -6.31 -10.59
N GLU A 162 -11.42 -7.24 -9.62
CA GLU A 162 -12.38 -8.36 -9.65
C GLU A 162 -13.83 -7.90 -9.74
N ILE A 163 -14.21 -6.85 -9.01
CA ILE A 163 -15.60 -6.40 -8.97
C ILE A 163 -15.98 -5.67 -10.25
N TYR A 164 -15.05 -4.90 -10.83
CA TYR A 164 -15.24 -4.33 -12.17
C TYR A 164 -15.38 -5.44 -13.23
N ARG A 165 -14.48 -6.43 -13.20
CA ARG A 165 -14.53 -7.62 -14.06
C ARG A 165 -15.85 -8.39 -13.92
N ASN A 166 -16.39 -8.52 -12.71
CA ASN A 166 -17.68 -9.16 -12.48
C ASN A 166 -18.83 -8.36 -13.11
N GLN A 167 -18.83 -7.02 -13.06
CA GLN A 167 -19.84 -6.21 -13.76
C GLN A 167 -19.78 -6.41 -15.28
N LEU A 168 -18.59 -6.55 -15.86
CA LEU A 168 -18.42 -6.85 -17.28
C LEU A 168 -19.04 -8.21 -17.65
N PHE A 169 -18.82 -9.25 -16.83
CA PHE A 169 -19.45 -10.55 -17.03
C PHE A 169 -20.98 -10.50 -16.85
N ASP A 170 -21.50 -9.79 -15.86
CA ASP A 170 -22.94 -9.67 -15.65
C ASP A 170 -23.63 -8.91 -16.79
N ALA A 171 -23.02 -7.82 -17.29
CA ALA A 171 -23.50 -7.09 -18.46
C ALA A 171 -23.50 -7.97 -19.73
N LEU A 172 -22.41 -8.70 -19.99
CA LEU A 172 -22.32 -9.63 -21.12
C LEU A 172 -23.39 -10.73 -21.05
N ARG A 173 -23.68 -11.24 -19.85
CA ARG A 173 -24.68 -12.29 -19.60
C ARG A 173 -26.12 -11.78 -19.70
N SER A 174 -26.40 -10.52 -19.32
CA SER A 174 -27.73 -9.90 -19.43
C SER A 174 -28.01 -9.29 -20.81
N GLY A 175 -26.97 -9.03 -21.61
CA GLY A 175 -27.07 -8.24 -22.84
C GLY A 175 -27.15 -6.73 -22.60
N GLU A 176 -26.88 -6.30 -21.36
CA GLU A 176 -26.83 -4.88 -20.98
C GLU A 176 -25.43 -4.29 -21.24
N GLN A 177 -25.30 -2.97 -21.10
CA GLN A 177 -24.01 -2.29 -21.16
C GLN A 177 -23.58 -1.81 -19.77
N VAL A 178 -22.30 -1.98 -19.42
CA VAL A 178 -21.77 -1.45 -18.16
C VAL A 178 -21.88 0.08 -18.15
N ASN A 179 -22.58 0.63 -17.16
CA ASN A 179 -22.83 2.06 -17.02
C ASN A 179 -21.61 2.83 -16.49
N THR A 180 -20.53 2.86 -17.27
CA THR A 180 -19.34 3.71 -17.08
C THR A 180 -18.80 4.14 -18.45
N ASP A 181 -18.19 5.33 -18.52
CA ASP A 181 -17.58 5.90 -19.73
C ASP A 181 -16.05 5.78 -19.69
N PHE A 182 -15.49 5.73 -18.48
CA PHE A 182 -14.05 5.68 -18.24
C PHE A 182 -13.68 4.67 -17.16
N VAL A 183 -12.48 4.09 -17.26
CA VAL A 183 -11.92 3.19 -16.24
C VAL A 183 -10.45 3.51 -15.99
N ILE A 184 -10.11 3.78 -14.74
CA ILE A 184 -8.74 3.82 -14.25
C ILE A 184 -8.40 2.44 -13.70
N ILE A 185 -7.41 1.79 -14.29
CA ILE A 185 -6.84 0.54 -13.80
C ILE A 185 -5.57 0.88 -13.03
N ASP A 186 -5.68 1.00 -11.70
CA ASP A 186 -4.53 1.28 -10.85
C ASP A 186 -3.68 0.02 -10.61
N GLU A 187 -2.38 0.23 -10.48
CA GLU A 187 -1.33 -0.78 -10.39
C GLU A 187 -1.44 -1.88 -11.48
N ALA A 188 -1.59 -1.48 -12.74
CA ALA A 188 -1.72 -2.37 -13.90
C ALA A 188 -0.56 -3.40 -14.06
N HIS A 189 0.57 -3.20 -13.38
CA HIS A 189 1.65 -4.19 -13.29
C HIS A 189 1.24 -5.51 -12.61
N TYR A 190 0.11 -5.55 -11.88
CA TYR A 190 -0.49 -6.79 -11.36
C TYR A 190 -0.96 -7.77 -12.45
N LEU A 191 -1.02 -7.36 -13.72
CA LEU A 191 -1.19 -8.28 -14.85
C LEU A 191 -0.14 -9.42 -14.86
N ALA A 192 1.07 -9.15 -14.37
CA ALA A 192 2.15 -10.13 -14.29
C ALA A 192 2.08 -11.07 -13.06
N ASP A 193 1.02 -11.00 -12.24
CA ASP A 193 0.79 -11.90 -11.11
C ASP A 193 0.31 -13.29 -11.60
N GLU A 194 1.07 -14.34 -11.32
CA GLU A 194 0.80 -15.72 -11.78
C GLU A 194 -0.61 -16.23 -11.40
N TYR A 195 -1.18 -15.76 -10.29
CA TYR A 195 -2.44 -16.27 -9.76
C TYR A 195 -3.63 -15.33 -10.01
N ARG A 196 -3.40 -14.03 -10.16
CA ARG A 196 -4.44 -12.99 -10.27
C ARG A 196 -4.37 -12.15 -11.53
N GLY A 197 -3.30 -12.24 -12.33
CA GLY A 197 -3.10 -11.47 -13.57
C GLY A 197 -4.26 -11.61 -14.56
N HIS A 198 -4.83 -12.82 -14.67
CA HIS A 198 -6.02 -13.12 -15.49
C HIS A 198 -7.21 -12.17 -15.23
N VAL A 199 -7.35 -11.63 -14.01
CA VAL A 199 -8.42 -10.68 -13.68
C VAL A 199 -8.22 -9.34 -14.40
N TRP A 200 -6.98 -8.90 -14.57
CA TRP A 200 -6.64 -7.70 -15.36
C TRP A 200 -6.78 -7.98 -16.85
N GLU A 201 -6.37 -9.15 -17.33
CA GLU A 201 -6.56 -9.57 -18.73
C GLU A 201 -8.05 -9.57 -19.09
N GLU A 202 -8.87 -10.29 -18.32
CA GLU A 202 -10.33 -10.34 -18.48
C GLU A 202 -10.95 -8.93 -18.42
N ALA A 203 -10.54 -8.07 -17.47
CA ALA A 203 -11.06 -6.71 -17.37
C ALA A 203 -10.73 -5.86 -18.60
N ILE A 204 -9.52 -5.97 -19.16
CA ILE A 204 -9.09 -5.20 -20.34
C ILE A 204 -9.79 -5.69 -21.61
N ILE A 205 -9.87 -7.02 -21.80
CA ILE A 205 -10.50 -7.67 -22.96
C ILE A 205 -12.02 -7.43 -22.98
N LEU A 206 -12.70 -7.61 -21.85
CA LEU A 206 -14.17 -7.53 -21.79
C LEU A 206 -14.69 -6.09 -21.78
N SER A 207 -13.86 -5.11 -21.42
CA SER A 207 -14.22 -3.69 -21.45
C SER A 207 -14.56 -3.24 -22.88
N PRO A 208 -15.78 -2.77 -23.20
CA PRO A 208 -16.12 -2.32 -24.54
C PRO A 208 -15.21 -1.17 -25.04
N PRO A 209 -14.92 -1.05 -26.35
CA PRO A 209 -14.07 0.02 -26.90
C PRO A 209 -14.57 1.45 -26.65
N ARG A 210 -15.86 1.62 -26.33
CA ARG A 210 -16.44 2.91 -25.94
C ARG A 210 -16.08 3.34 -24.51
N ILE A 211 -15.51 2.45 -23.70
CA ILE A 211 -15.01 2.73 -22.36
C ILE A 211 -13.52 2.96 -22.49
N ARG A 212 -13.07 4.19 -22.23
CA ARG A 212 -11.65 4.53 -22.33
C ARG A 212 -10.89 4.10 -21.06
N LEU A 213 -9.69 3.57 -21.24
CA LEU A 213 -8.83 3.05 -20.18
C LEU A 213 -7.65 3.97 -19.88
N LEU A 214 -7.43 4.24 -18.59
CA LEU A 214 -6.18 4.76 -18.05
C LEU A 214 -5.51 3.68 -17.20
N LEU A 215 -4.45 3.07 -17.70
CA LEU A 215 -3.66 2.08 -16.98
C LEU A 215 -2.50 2.77 -16.26
N LEU A 216 -2.55 2.81 -14.93
CA LEU A 216 -1.48 3.35 -14.10
C LEU A 216 -0.58 2.21 -13.62
N SER A 217 0.70 2.24 -13.99
CA SER A 217 1.64 1.15 -13.73
C SER A 217 2.90 1.61 -13.03
N ALA A 218 3.53 0.70 -12.27
CA ALA A 218 4.93 0.83 -11.89
C ALA A 218 5.82 0.72 -13.14
N THR A 219 7.13 0.90 -12.99
CA THR A 219 8.07 0.77 -14.12
C THR A 219 8.09 -0.66 -14.65
N ILE A 220 7.50 -0.87 -15.84
CA ILE A 220 7.52 -2.14 -16.59
C ILE A 220 8.50 -2.06 -17.76
N GLY A 221 9.23 -3.15 -18.02
CA GLY A 221 10.26 -3.19 -19.06
C GLY A 221 9.72 -3.32 -20.49
N ASN A 222 8.54 -3.92 -20.65
CA ASN A 222 7.95 -4.28 -21.95
C ASN A 222 6.68 -3.47 -22.27
N ALA A 223 6.62 -2.19 -21.87
CA ALA A 223 5.44 -1.33 -22.06
C ALA A 223 4.90 -1.30 -23.51
N LYS A 224 5.77 -1.41 -24.52
CA LYS A 224 5.37 -1.45 -25.94
C LYS A 224 4.66 -2.74 -26.34
N GLU A 225 5.10 -3.88 -25.81
CA GLU A 225 4.46 -5.18 -26.02
C GLU A 225 3.09 -5.20 -25.35
N PHE A 226 3.03 -4.72 -24.09
CA PHE A 226 1.77 -4.63 -23.35
C PHE A 226 0.75 -3.71 -24.05
N ALA A 227 1.17 -2.52 -24.49
CA ALA A 227 0.31 -1.62 -25.25
C ALA A 227 -0.18 -2.26 -26.56
N GLY A 228 0.71 -2.85 -27.36
CA GLY A 228 0.32 -3.51 -28.62
C GLY A 228 -0.68 -4.66 -28.42
N TRP A 229 -0.55 -5.43 -27.34
CA TRP A 229 -1.55 -6.43 -26.96
C TRP A 229 -2.91 -5.81 -26.58
N ILE A 230 -2.91 -4.70 -25.82
CA ILE A 230 -4.14 -3.96 -25.50
C ILE A 230 -4.81 -3.46 -26.80
N GLU A 231 -4.03 -2.91 -27.75
CA GLU A 231 -4.54 -2.46 -29.06
C GLU A 231 -5.14 -3.63 -29.86
N GLU A 232 -4.49 -4.79 -29.87
CA GLU A 232 -4.96 -6.00 -30.56
C GLU A 232 -6.29 -6.51 -30.01
N VAL A 233 -6.43 -6.65 -28.68
CA VAL A 233 -7.63 -7.24 -28.07
C VAL A 233 -8.81 -6.27 -27.97
N ARG A 234 -8.57 -4.96 -27.98
CA ARG A 234 -9.63 -3.93 -27.87
C ARG A 234 -9.97 -3.25 -29.20
N GLY A 235 -9.04 -3.20 -30.16
CA GLY A 235 -9.19 -2.39 -31.37
C GLY A 235 -9.13 -0.87 -31.14
N THR A 236 -8.71 -0.43 -29.95
CA THR A 236 -8.43 0.97 -29.61
C THR A 236 -6.93 1.27 -29.78
N LYS A 237 -6.56 2.55 -29.90
CA LYS A 237 -5.16 2.97 -29.83
C LYS A 237 -4.70 3.12 -28.39
N VAL A 238 -3.44 2.80 -28.11
CA VAL A 238 -2.85 2.93 -26.77
C VAL A 238 -1.62 3.83 -26.81
N GLU A 239 -1.71 4.97 -26.12
CA GLU A 239 -0.59 5.88 -25.96
C GLU A 239 0.24 5.54 -24.70
N ILE A 240 1.56 5.48 -24.88
CA ILE A 240 2.49 5.02 -23.85
C ILE A 240 3.21 6.22 -23.25
N ILE A 241 2.83 6.57 -22.01
CA ILE A 241 3.42 7.69 -21.28
C ILE A 241 4.48 7.15 -20.30
N ASN A 242 5.75 7.31 -20.69
CA ASN A 242 6.91 6.79 -19.97
C ASN A 242 7.65 7.89 -19.22
N ARG A 243 7.69 7.85 -17.89
CA ARG A 243 8.70 8.62 -17.13
C ARG A 243 10.00 7.83 -17.03
N ALA A 244 10.81 7.86 -18.09
CA ALA A 244 12.14 7.27 -18.12
C ALA A 244 13.14 8.14 -17.31
N GLY A 245 13.07 8.09 -15.97
CA GLY A 245 13.89 8.92 -15.10
C GLY A 245 14.02 8.40 -13.67
N SER A 246 14.77 9.14 -12.85
CA SER A 246 14.92 8.89 -11.41
C SER A 246 13.60 9.10 -10.66
N ARG A 247 13.48 8.47 -9.48
CA ARG A 247 12.35 8.73 -8.55
C ARG A 247 12.42 10.20 -8.10
N PRO A 248 11.28 10.93 -8.03
CA PRO A 248 11.25 12.30 -7.51
C PRO A 248 11.74 12.41 -6.05
N VAL A 249 11.57 11.34 -5.28
CA VAL A 249 12.13 11.18 -3.94
C VAL A 249 13.24 10.12 -3.99
N GLU A 250 14.47 10.52 -3.65
CA GLU A 250 15.62 9.63 -3.61
C GLU A 250 15.47 8.56 -2.51
N LEU A 251 15.78 7.30 -2.85
CA LEU A 251 15.80 6.20 -1.89
C LEU A 251 17.24 5.92 -1.44
N ARG A 252 17.53 6.18 -0.16
CA ARG A 252 18.84 5.90 0.46
C ARG A 252 18.72 4.70 1.39
N ALA A 253 19.45 3.63 1.07
CA ALA A 253 19.38 2.36 1.81
C ALA A 253 20.40 2.30 2.96
N ALA A 254 20.00 1.70 4.09
CA ALA A 254 20.81 1.63 5.30
C ALA A 254 20.66 0.27 6.01
N PHE A 255 21.71 -0.12 6.73
CA PHE A 255 21.79 -1.30 7.57
C PHE A 255 21.80 -0.90 9.05
N LEU A 256 20.82 -1.36 9.82
CA LEU A 256 20.78 -1.23 11.28
C LEU A 256 21.45 -2.44 11.91
N ALA A 257 22.62 -2.24 12.49
CA ALA A 257 23.38 -3.30 13.15
C ALA A 257 22.79 -3.69 14.52
N PRO A 258 23.06 -4.90 15.05
CA PRO A 258 22.56 -5.37 16.35
C PRO A 258 22.95 -4.48 17.55
N ASN A 259 24.02 -3.69 17.42
CA ASN A 259 24.45 -2.70 18.41
C ASN A 259 23.75 -1.33 18.24
N THR A 260 22.61 -1.32 17.53
CA THR A 260 21.78 -0.16 17.20
C THR A 260 22.50 0.96 16.45
N GLN A 261 23.60 0.67 15.73
CA GLN A 261 24.27 1.64 14.86
C GLN A 261 23.72 1.53 13.43
N LEU A 262 23.47 2.69 12.80
CA LEU A 262 23.02 2.77 11.41
C LEU A 262 24.22 3.03 10.50
N PHE A 263 24.32 2.26 9.42
CA PHE A 263 25.35 2.39 8.39
C PHE A 263 24.67 2.51 7.02
N PRO A 264 25.15 3.34 6.08
CA PRO A 264 24.70 3.23 4.69
C PRO A 264 24.96 1.83 4.15
N LEU A 265 23.99 1.26 3.43
CA LEU A 265 24.10 -0.07 2.81
C LEU A 265 25.17 -0.09 1.73
N VAL A 266 25.29 1.04 1.02
CA VAL A 266 26.14 1.28 -0.13
C VAL A 266 27.05 2.47 0.19
N ASN A 267 28.30 2.45 -0.27
CA ASN A 267 29.23 3.57 -0.16
C ASN A 267 29.08 4.56 -1.34
N ASP A 268 29.82 5.67 -1.27
CA ASP A 268 29.86 6.72 -2.30
C ASP A 268 30.31 6.22 -3.70
N GLU A 269 30.86 4.99 -3.81
CA GLU A 269 31.23 4.33 -5.08
C GLU A 269 30.16 3.35 -5.62
N GLY A 270 28.97 3.26 -5.01
CA GLY A 270 27.93 2.30 -5.40
C GLY A 270 28.18 0.86 -4.97
N LYS A 271 29.15 0.60 -4.08
CA LYS A 271 29.51 -0.75 -3.58
C LYS A 271 29.01 -0.99 -2.17
N TYR A 272 28.67 -2.25 -1.85
CA TYR A 272 28.25 -2.62 -0.49
C TYR A 272 29.26 -2.20 0.59
N ASN A 273 28.75 -1.62 1.67
CA ASN A 273 29.56 -1.14 2.78
C ASN A 273 30.23 -2.31 3.52
N ARG A 274 31.56 -2.40 3.41
CA ARG A 274 32.36 -3.53 3.94
C ARG A 274 32.24 -3.72 5.46
N VAL A 275 31.80 -2.72 6.21
CA VAL A 275 31.56 -2.83 7.66
C VAL A 275 30.45 -3.85 7.96
N ILE A 276 29.46 -3.98 7.07
CA ILE A 276 28.32 -4.91 7.21
C ILE A 276 28.81 -6.37 7.26
N ASN A 277 29.85 -6.70 6.48
CA ASN A 277 30.45 -8.04 6.46
C ASN A 277 31.03 -8.48 7.82
N GLN A 278 31.36 -7.54 8.71
CA GLN A 278 31.86 -7.86 10.06
C GLN A 278 30.75 -8.36 10.98
N PHE A 279 29.50 -7.97 10.72
CA PHE A 279 28.33 -8.46 11.45
C PHE A 279 27.90 -9.82 10.90
N ALA A 280 27.83 -9.98 9.57
CA ALA A 280 27.47 -11.25 8.92
C ALA A 280 28.38 -12.44 9.29
N ARG A 281 29.64 -12.19 9.67
CA ARG A 281 30.58 -13.24 10.09
C ARG A 281 30.40 -13.70 11.54
N LYS A 282 29.84 -12.88 12.43
CA LYS A 282 29.79 -13.18 13.88
C LYS A 282 28.74 -14.21 14.27
N ASP A 283 27.67 -14.37 13.50
CA ASP A 283 26.65 -15.39 13.78
C ASP A 283 27.13 -16.81 13.46
N ASN A 284 28.01 -16.98 12.47
CA ASN A 284 28.57 -18.29 12.11
C ASN A 284 29.48 -18.91 13.20
N ASP A 285 30.11 -18.10 14.05
CA ASP A 285 30.92 -18.61 15.18
C ASP A 285 30.05 -19.03 16.38
N GLN A 286 28.86 -18.46 16.57
CA GLN A 286 27.95 -18.88 17.64
C GLN A 286 27.33 -20.26 17.40
N GLY A 287 27.27 -20.72 16.14
CA GLY A 287 26.75 -22.04 15.77
C GLY A 287 27.62 -23.24 16.14
N ARG A 288 28.85 -23.06 16.65
CA ARG A 288 29.81 -24.16 16.86
C ARG A 288 29.91 -24.76 18.27
N TYR A 289 29.19 -24.25 19.27
CA TYR A 289 29.26 -24.75 20.65
C TYR A 289 27.94 -25.30 21.20
N ARG A 290 27.64 -26.58 20.88
CA ARG A 290 27.25 -27.63 21.85
C ARG A 290 26.84 -28.96 21.18
N ARG A 291 27.80 -29.68 20.59
CA ARG A 291 27.73 -31.16 20.61
C ARG A 291 28.16 -31.64 22.00
N ILE A 292 27.23 -31.62 22.94
CA ILE A 292 27.41 -32.34 24.22
C ILE A 292 27.28 -33.82 23.91
N ARG A 293 28.40 -34.56 23.97
CA ARG A 293 28.36 -36.02 24.08
C ARG A 293 27.72 -36.40 25.40
N ARG A 294 26.55 -37.04 25.37
CA ARG A 294 26.15 -38.15 26.23
C ARG A 294 25.24 -39.07 25.44
#